data_AF-A0A392NDB4-F1
#
_entry.id   AF-A0A392NDB4-F1
#
_cell.length_a   1.000
_cell.length_b   1.000
_cell.length_c   1.000
_cell.angle_alpha   90.00
_cell.angle_beta   90.00
_cell.angle_gamma   90.00
#
_symmetry.space_group_name_H-M   'P 1'
#
loop_
_entity.id
_entity.type
_entity.pdbx_description
1 polymer ?
#
loop_
_entity_poly.entity_id
_entity_poly.type
_entity_poly.pdbx_seq_one_letter_code
_entity_poly.pdbx_strand_id
1 'polypeptide(L)'
;MVFGDKSFEKYGKGLISVHFSDNHPGIHKKVLLFKFVLPAAKNMADMTRLVALVPYYIDLIGRYKLSSQARSKTEAARQKVAQEVQKELRNIQQEAMQRRKAERKKLMEEAEAKLGAEAIRKKEAKERARQMKKAMPKMKMSRGA
;
A
#
# COMPACT_ATOMS: atom_id res chain seq x y z
N MET A 1 26.09 -21.67 -19.50
CA MET A 1 24.81 -21.45 -18.79
C MET A 1 25.16 -21.19 -17.32
N VAL A 2 24.89 -19.98 -16.82
CA VAL A 2 25.59 -19.41 -15.65
C VAL A 2 25.26 -20.09 -14.31
N PHE A 3 24.22 -20.92 -14.23
CA PHE A 3 24.03 -21.88 -13.15
C PHE A 3 23.26 -23.11 -13.64
N GLY A 4 23.93 -23.98 -14.40
CA GLY A 4 23.51 -25.39 -14.40
C GLY A 4 23.91 -26.03 -13.06
N ASP A 5 23.26 -27.12 -12.65
CA ASP A 5 23.50 -27.78 -11.35
C ASP A 5 25.00 -27.97 -11.06
N LYS A 6 25.78 -28.37 -12.07
CA LYS A 6 27.24 -28.55 -12.00
C LYS A 6 28.04 -27.27 -11.71
N SER A 7 27.57 -26.12 -12.21
CA SER A 7 28.21 -24.81 -11.96
C SER A 7 27.81 -24.25 -10.59
N PHE A 8 26.57 -24.51 -10.16
CA PHE A 8 26.10 -24.15 -8.82
C PHE A 8 26.79 -24.97 -7.74
N GLU A 9 26.98 -26.28 -7.95
CA GLU A 9 27.68 -27.14 -7.01
C GLU A 9 29.16 -26.72 -6.83
N LYS A 10 29.80 -26.27 -7.91
CA LYS A 10 31.21 -25.84 -7.90
C LYS A 10 31.42 -24.44 -7.33
N TYR A 11 30.55 -23.47 -7.65
CA TYR A 11 30.78 -22.05 -7.34
C TYR A 11 29.67 -21.40 -6.49
N GLY A 12 28.56 -22.09 -6.27
CA GLY A 12 27.40 -21.60 -5.51
C GLY A 12 27.54 -21.66 -4.00
N LYS A 13 28.62 -22.28 -3.46
CA LYS A 13 28.85 -22.40 -2.01
C LYS A 13 28.88 -21.04 -1.28
N GLY A 14 29.27 -19.97 -1.98
CA GLY A 14 29.28 -18.61 -1.43
C GLY A 14 28.03 -17.78 -1.75
N LEU A 15 27.06 -18.33 -2.48
CA LEU A 15 25.80 -17.63 -2.81
C LEU A 15 24.71 -18.05 -1.82
N ILE A 16 24.22 -17.10 -1.03
CA ILE A 16 23.13 -17.33 -0.07
C ILE A 16 21.79 -17.22 -0.78
N SER A 17 21.55 -16.11 -1.46
CA SER A 17 20.33 -15.92 -2.22
C SER A 17 20.44 -14.83 -3.28
N VAL A 18 19.59 -14.92 -4.30
CA VAL A 18 19.34 -13.88 -5.29
C VAL A 18 17.86 -13.57 -5.29
N HIS A 19 17.49 -12.32 -5.05
CA HIS A 19 16.10 -11.87 -5.08
C HIS A 19 15.90 -10.79 -6.14
N PHE A 20 14.89 -11.03 -6.96
CA PHE A 20 14.34 -10.08 -7.93
C PHE A 20 13.03 -9.57 -7.35
N SER A 21 12.97 -8.30 -6.97
CA SER A 21 11.75 -7.71 -6.40
C SER A 21 11.35 -6.47 -7.18
N ASP A 22 10.06 -6.30 -7.38
CA ASP A 22 9.43 -5.07 -7.90
C ASP A 22 8.56 -4.37 -6.85
N ASN A 23 8.58 -4.85 -5.59
CA ASN A 23 7.82 -4.29 -4.47
C ASN A 23 8.67 -4.16 -3.19
N HIS A 24 9.95 -3.84 -3.33
CA HIS A 24 10.83 -3.70 -2.18
C HIS A 24 10.40 -2.53 -1.28
N PRO A 25 10.42 -2.67 0.07
CA PRO A 25 10.18 -1.57 0.99
C PRO A 25 11.39 -0.61 0.95
N GLY A 26 11.31 0.41 0.09
CA GLY A 26 12.33 1.44 -0.06
C GLY A 26 11.97 2.44 -1.15
N ILE A 27 12.89 3.38 -1.41
CA ILE A 27 12.77 4.39 -2.47
C ILE A 27 12.67 3.70 -3.84
N HIS A 28 13.53 2.70 -4.08
CA HIS A 28 13.48 1.89 -5.28
C HIS A 28 12.68 0.61 -5.04
N LYS A 29 11.55 0.48 -5.75
CA LYS A 29 10.69 -0.71 -5.68
C LYS A 29 11.28 -1.89 -6.44
N LYS A 30 11.94 -1.62 -7.57
CA LYS A 30 12.63 -2.62 -8.40
C LYS A 30 14.09 -2.75 -7.95
N VAL A 31 14.43 -3.90 -7.37
CA VAL A 31 15.78 -4.16 -6.84
C VAL A 31 16.24 -5.56 -7.19
N LEU A 32 17.55 -5.68 -7.38
CA LEU A 32 18.28 -6.94 -7.46
C LEU A 32 19.10 -7.07 -6.19
N LEU A 33 18.78 -8.05 -5.36
CA LEU A 33 19.48 -8.28 -4.10
C LEU A 33 20.27 -9.59 -4.20
N PHE A 34 21.59 -9.48 -4.08
CA PHE A 34 22.49 -10.62 -4.00
C PHE A 34 23.05 -10.71 -2.59
N LYS A 35 22.91 -11.87 -1.96
CA LYS A 35 23.49 -12.17 -0.66
C LYS A 35 24.59 -13.22 -0.84
N PHE A 36 25.79 -12.89 -0.40
CA PHE A 36 26.94 -13.78 -0.48
C PHE A 36 27.51 -14.05 0.91
N VAL A 37 28.10 -15.23 1.09
CA VAL A 37 28.97 -15.53 2.22
C VAL A 37 30.30 -14.85 1.96
N LEU A 38 30.78 -14.04 2.91
CA LEU A 38 32.10 -13.44 2.83
C LEU A 38 33.16 -14.51 3.13
N PRO A 39 34.05 -14.87 2.19
CA PRO A 39 35.10 -15.85 2.46
C PRO A 39 36.22 -15.25 3.31
N ALA A 40 37.07 -16.13 3.84
CA ALA A 40 38.28 -15.72 4.55
C ALA A 40 39.23 -14.94 3.63
N ALA A 41 40.06 -14.06 4.21
CA ALA A 41 40.97 -13.17 3.47
C ALA A 41 41.84 -13.90 2.42
N LYS A 42 42.27 -15.13 2.72
CA LYS A 42 43.07 -15.98 1.80
C LYS A 42 42.32 -16.48 0.55
N ASN A 43 40.98 -16.47 0.58
CA ASN A 43 40.11 -17.00 -0.47
C ASN A 43 39.25 -15.90 -1.12
N MET A 44 39.66 -14.62 -1.02
CA MET A 44 38.91 -13.50 -1.61
C MET A 44 38.79 -13.57 -3.15
N ALA A 45 39.63 -14.37 -3.82
CA ALA A 45 39.49 -14.64 -5.25
C ALA A 45 38.12 -15.25 -5.60
N ASP A 46 37.53 -16.05 -4.70
CA ASP A 46 36.21 -16.66 -4.90
C ASP A 46 35.09 -15.61 -4.94
N MET A 47 35.25 -14.47 -4.23
CA MET A 47 34.30 -13.35 -4.30
C MET A 47 34.26 -12.71 -5.68
N THR A 48 35.40 -12.66 -6.39
CA THR A 48 35.47 -11.99 -7.69
C THR A 48 34.49 -12.64 -8.68
N ARG A 49 34.38 -13.97 -8.65
CA ARG A 49 33.44 -14.71 -9.50
C ARG A 49 31.99 -14.48 -9.10
N LEU A 50 31.71 -14.43 -7.79
CA LEU A 50 30.36 -14.16 -7.27
C LEU A 50 29.89 -12.74 -7.61
N VAL A 51 30.78 -11.75 -7.46
CA VAL A 51 30.49 -10.35 -7.79
C VAL A 51 30.33 -10.14 -9.30
N ALA A 52 31.08 -10.87 -10.14
CA ALA A 52 30.93 -10.83 -11.58
C ALA A 52 29.53 -11.28 -12.07
N LEU A 53 28.75 -11.99 -11.24
CA LEU A 53 27.36 -12.33 -11.55
C LEU A 53 26.44 -11.11 -11.56
N VAL A 54 26.74 -10.10 -10.75
CA VAL A 54 25.90 -8.90 -10.60
C VAL A 54 25.69 -8.17 -11.93
N PRO A 55 26.74 -7.73 -12.65
CA PRO A 55 26.56 -7.07 -13.95
C PRO A 55 25.91 -8.00 -15.00
N TYR A 56 26.25 -9.29 -14.98
CA TYR A 56 25.63 -10.27 -15.89
C TYR A 56 24.11 -10.34 -15.73
N TYR A 57 23.60 -10.42 -14.49
CA TYR A 57 22.16 -10.48 -14.23
C TYR A 57 21.46 -9.15 -14.52
N ILE A 58 22.14 -8.01 -14.31
CA ILE A 58 21.63 -6.70 -14.72
C ILE A 58 21.37 -6.70 -16.23
N ASP A 59 22.36 -7.11 -17.03
CA ASP A 59 22.22 -7.15 -18.49
C ASP A 59 21.20 -8.16 -18.97
N LEU A 60 21.15 -9.34 -18.33
CA LEU A 60 20.20 -10.39 -18.67
C LEU A 60 18.76 -9.91 -18.47
N ILE A 61 18.49 -9.26 -17.33
CA ILE A 61 17.16 -8.76 -17.00
C ILE A 61 16.80 -7.55 -17.84
N GLY A 62 17.74 -6.65 -18.10
CA GLY A 62 17.54 -5.49 -18.96
C GLY A 62 17.14 -5.88 -20.39
N ARG A 63 17.65 -7.03 -20.88
CA ARG A 63 17.31 -7.56 -22.21
C ARG A 63 16.09 -8.47 -22.21
N TYR A 64 15.68 -8.98 -21.06
CA TYR A 64 14.58 -9.93 -20.97
C TYR A 64 13.23 -9.27 -21.26
N LYS A 65 12.56 -9.71 -22.31
CA LYS A 65 11.21 -9.28 -22.67
C LYS A 65 10.21 -10.39 -22.38
N LEU A 66 9.28 -10.12 -21.46
CA LEU A 66 8.15 -11.01 -21.20
C LEU A 66 7.29 -11.17 -22.46
N SER A 67 6.76 -12.37 -22.65
CA SER A 67 5.70 -12.61 -23.64
C SER A 67 4.46 -11.78 -23.32
N SER A 68 3.63 -11.49 -24.33
CA SER A 68 2.38 -10.73 -24.15
C SER A 68 1.47 -11.36 -23.08
N GLN A 69 1.33 -12.69 -23.12
CA GLN A 69 0.53 -13.44 -22.16
C GLN A 69 1.07 -13.32 -20.72
N ALA A 70 2.40 -13.46 -20.52
CA ALA A 70 3.01 -13.34 -19.20
C ALA A 70 2.92 -11.90 -18.66
N ARG A 71 3.06 -10.90 -19.54
CA ARG A 71 2.88 -9.49 -19.18
C ARG A 71 1.44 -9.23 -18.72
N SER A 72 0.44 -9.65 -19.48
CA SER A 72 -0.98 -9.45 -19.13
C SER A 72 -1.35 -10.10 -17.80
N LYS A 73 -0.92 -11.35 -17.57
CA LYS A 73 -1.16 -12.05 -16.30
C LYS A 73 -0.57 -11.32 -15.09
N THR A 74 0.66 -10.85 -15.22
CA THR A 74 1.36 -10.15 -14.12
C THR A 74 0.77 -8.75 -13.88
N GLU A 75 0.37 -8.04 -14.93
CA GLU A 75 -0.29 -6.75 -14.81
C GLU A 75 -1.66 -6.84 -14.13
N ALA A 76 -2.48 -7.82 -14.51
CA ALA A 76 -3.77 -8.07 -13.85
C ALA A 76 -3.60 -8.38 -12.35
N ALA A 77 -2.60 -9.18 -11.98
CA ALA A 77 -2.30 -9.47 -10.58
C ALA A 77 -1.86 -8.20 -9.82
N ARG A 78 -0.97 -7.39 -10.40
CA ARG A 78 -0.53 -6.11 -9.80
C ARG A 78 -1.69 -5.13 -9.63
N GLN A 79 -2.57 -5.02 -10.61
CA GLN A 79 -3.75 -4.16 -10.54
C GLN A 79 -4.71 -4.59 -9.43
N LYS A 80 -4.94 -5.90 -9.25
CA LYS A 80 -5.77 -6.42 -8.15
C LYS A 80 -5.21 -6.03 -6.78
N VAL A 81 -3.92 -6.25 -6.55
CA VAL A 81 -3.26 -5.85 -5.29
C VAL A 81 -3.38 -4.34 -5.06
N ALA A 82 -3.17 -3.52 -6.10
CA ALA A 82 -3.32 -2.07 -5.99
C ALA A 82 -4.76 -1.64 -5.64
N GLN A 83 -5.77 -2.31 -6.21
CA GLN A 83 -7.18 -2.06 -5.91
C GLN A 83 -7.54 -2.44 -4.47
N GLU A 84 -7.02 -3.56 -3.97
CA GLU A 84 -7.21 -4.01 -2.58
C GLU A 84 -6.60 -3.02 -1.59
N VAL A 85 -5.34 -2.60 -1.81
CA VAL A 85 -4.68 -1.58 -0.97
C VAL A 85 -5.47 -0.27 -0.97
N GLN A 86 -5.99 0.17 -2.12
CA GLN A 86 -6.80 1.38 -2.21
C GLN A 86 -8.15 1.23 -1.47
N LYS A 87 -8.76 0.05 -1.53
CA LYS A 87 -10.00 -0.25 -0.80
C LYS A 87 -9.76 -0.23 0.71
N GLU A 88 -8.69 -0.85 1.18
CA GLU A 88 -8.30 -0.83 2.59
C GLU A 88 -8.02 0.61 3.09
N LEU A 89 -7.28 1.41 2.32
CA LEU A 89 -7.04 2.81 2.65
C LEU A 89 -8.34 3.62 2.76
N ARG A 90 -9.28 3.42 1.83
CA ARG A 90 -10.61 4.06 1.89
C ARG A 90 -11.38 3.63 3.13
N ASN A 91 -11.36 2.34 3.47
CA ASN A 91 -12.03 1.82 4.65
C ASN A 91 -11.44 2.42 5.93
N ILE A 92 -10.11 2.45 6.06
CA ILE A 92 -9.41 3.05 7.21
C ILE A 92 -9.81 4.53 7.37
N GLN A 93 -9.85 5.29 6.27
CA GLN A 93 -10.25 6.69 6.30
C GLN A 93 -11.72 6.87 6.71
N GLN A 94 -12.61 6.03 6.18
CA GLN A 94 -14.03 6.07 6.51
C GLN A 94 -14.28 5.71 7.98
N GLU A 95 -13.63 4.66 8.48
CA GLU A 95 -13.69 4.27 9.89
C GLU A 95 -13.16 5.37 10.80
N ALA A 96 -12.02 5.98 10.47
CA ALA A 96 -11.47 7.09 11.24
C ALA A 96 -12.43 8.30 11.28
N MET A 97 -13.08 8.61 10.15
CA MET A 97 -14.09 9.67 10.10
C MET A 97 -15.30 9.33 10.98
N GLN A 98 -15.79 8.09 10.93
CA GLN A 98 -16.94 7.65 11.73
C GLN A 98 -16.63 7.65 13.22
N ARG A 99 -15.45 7.17 13.62
CA ARG A 99 -14.99 7.20 15.02
C ARG A 99 -14.93 8.64 15.55
N ARG A 100 -14.33 9.57 14.80
CA ARG A 100 -14.31 11.00 15.16
C ARG A 100 -15.71 11.60 15.32
N LYS A 101 -16.66 11.22 14.46
CA LYS A 101 -18.06 11.67 14.58
C LYS A 101 -18.73 11.10 15.83
N ALA A 102 -18.51 9.82 16.13
CA ALA A 102 -19.08 9.15 17.31
C ALA A 102 -18.53 9.75 18.61
N GLU A 103 -17.21 9.96 18.71
CA GLU A 103 -16.58 10.62 19.86
C GLU A 103 -17.12 12.04 20.07
N ARG A 104 -17.24 12.82 18.99
CA ARG A 104 -17.81 14.17 19.07
C ARG A 104 -19.26 14.15 19.56
N LYS A 105 -20.07 13.16 19.14
CA LYS A 105 -21.45 13.01 19.59
C LYS A 105 -21.51 12.68 21.09
N LYS A 106 -20.69 11.73 21.55
CA LYS A 106 -20.59 11.37 22.98
C LYS A 106 -20.20 12.57 23.85
N LEU A 107 -19.20 13.34 23.43
CA LEU A 107 -18.79 14.55 24.14
C LEU A 107 -19.89 15.62 24.20
N MET A 108 -20.67 15.78 23.12
CA MET A 108 -21.84 16.68 23.15
C MET A 108 -22.94 16.16 24.08
N GLU A 109 -23.22 14.86 24.05
CA GLU A 109 -24.22 14.23 24.93
C GLU A 109 -23.84 14.34 26.41
N GLU A 110 -22.57 14.12 26.76
CA GLU A 110 -22.04 14.31 28.12
C GLU A 110 -22.07 15.79 28.55
N ALA A 111 -21.83 16.73 27.64
CA ALA A 111 -21.96 18.16 27.92
C ALA A 111 -23.44 18.56 28.12
N GLU A 112 -24.35 17.94 27.37
CA GLU A 112 -25.79 18.19 27.47
C GLU A 112 -26.41 17.60 28.73
N ALA A 113 -25.96 16.43 29.16
CA ALA A 113 -26.36 15.84 30.44
C ALA A 113 -25.99 16.73 31.64
N LYS A 114 -25.01 17.64 31.47
CA LYS A 114 -24.59 18.62 32.49
C LYS A 114 -25.33 19.96 32.39
N LEU A 115 -26.21 20.17 31.40
CA LEU A 115 -26.98 21.41 31.24
C LEU A 115 -28.30 21.37 32.04
N GLY A 116 -28.69 22.50 32.63
CA GLY A 116 -29.96 22.65 33.36
C GLY A 116 -31.21 22.72 32.47
N ALA A 117 -32.39 22.57 33.09
CA ALA A 117 -33.69 22.39 32.43
C ALA A 117 -34.10 23.49 31.43
N GLU A 118 -33.68 24.75 31.62
CA GLU A 118 -33.97 25.83 30.66
C GLU A 118 -33.14 25.72 29.36
N ALA A 119 -31.89 25.28 29.46
CA ALA A 119 -31.01 25.12 28.29
C ALA A 119 -31.51 24.01 27.36
N ILE A 120 -32.13 22.96 27.93
CA ILE A 120 -32.75 21.85 27.19
C ILE A 120 -33.92 22.37 26.32
N ARG A 121 -34.82 23.18 26.88
CA ARG A 121 -35.98 23.74 26.15
C ARG A 121 -35.56 24.63 24.98
N LYS A 122 -34.55 25.49 25.18
CA LYS A 122 -34.02 26.36 24.11
C LYS A 122 -33.37 25.56 22.98
N LYS A 123 -32.76 24.42 23.30
CA LYS A 123 -32.11 23.55 22.33
C LYS A 123 -33.13 22.73 21.51
N GLU A 124 -34.14 22.13 22.14
CA GLU A 124 -35.21 21.41 21.44
C GLU A 124 -35.96 22.30 20.43
N ALA A 125 -36.23 23.55 20.80
CA ALA A 125 -36.84 24.51 19.89
C ALA A 125 -35.95 24.78 18.65
N LYS A 126 -34.64 24.91 18.85
CA LYS A 126 -33.66 25.10 17.77
C LYS A 126 -33.51 23.85 16.90
N GLU A 127 -33.66 22.65 17.48
CA GLU A 127 -33.59 21.39 16.75
C GLU A 127 -34.85 21.13 15.92
N ARG A 128 -36.04 21.39 16.47
CA ARG A 128 -37.31 21.37 15.73
C ARG A 128 -37.27 22.31 14.53
N ALA A 129 -36.78 23.54 14.71
CA ALA A 129 -36.62 24.49 13.61
C ALA A 129 -35.66 24.00 12.51
N ARG A 130 -34.60 23.27 12.88
CA ARG A 130 -33.65 22.67 11.91
C ARG A 130 -34.24 21.47 11.19
N GLN A 131 -35.00 20.62 11.87
CA GLN A 131 -35.68 19.48 11.24
C GLN A 131 -36.75 19.95 10.26
N MET A 132 -37.55 20.97 10.63
CA MET A 132 -38.52 21.60 9.73
C MET A 132 -37.85 22.17 8.47
N LYS A 133 -36.70 22.85 8.61
CA LYS A 133 -35.93 23.36 7.46
C LYS A 133 -35.31 22.26 6.58
N LYS A 134 -34.99 21.09 7.13
CA LYS A 134 -34.48 19.93 6.36
C LYS A 134 -35.61 19.16 5.66
N ALA A 135 -36.79 19.11 6.26
CA ALA A 135 -37.97 18.46 5.71
C ALA A 135 -38.64 19.28 4.59
N MET A 136 -38.32 20.58 4.49
CA MET A 136 -38.77 21.40 3.38
C MET A 136 -38.24 20.86 2.03
N PRO A 137 -39.11 20.66 1.03
CA PRO A 137 -38.70 20.23 -0.30
C PRO A 137 -37.68 21.20 -0.89
N LYS A 138 -36.55 20.68 -1.38
CA LYS A 138 -35.60 21.50 -2.13
C LYS A 138 -36.21 21.79 -3.50
N MET A 139 -36.79 22.98 -3.67
CA MET A 139 -37.23 23.45 -4.98
C MET A 139 -36.00 23.47 -5.91
N LYS A 140 -35.97 22.54 -6.87
CA LYS A 140 -35.06 22.65 -8.02
C LYS A 140 -35.57 23.81 -8.86
N MET A 141 -34.86 24.92 -8.84
CA MET A 141 -35.05 25.98 -9.83
C MET A 141 -34.65 25.39 -11.19
N SER A 142 -35.62 25.00 -12.02
CA SER A 142 -35.35 24.80 -13.44
C SER A 142 -34.97 26.16 -14.00
N ARG A 143 -33.72 26.32 -14.46
CA ARG A 143 -33.41 27.40 -15.40
C ARG A 143 -34.24 27.12 -16.64
N GLY A 144 -35.19 28.01 -16.93
CA GLY A 144 -35.95 28.02 -18.17
C GLY A 144 -35.02 28.08 -19.38
N ALA A 145 -35.53 27.55 -20.49
CA ALA A 145 -34.90 27.31 -21.78
C ALA A 145 -33.97 28.42 -22.30
#